data_AF-A0A532CF63-F1
#
_entry.id   AF-A0A532CF63-F1
#
_cell.length_a   1.000
_cell.length_b   1.000
_cell.length_c   1.000
_cell.angle_alpha   90.00
_cell.angle_beta   90.00
_cell.angle_gamma   90.00
#
_symmetry.space_group_name_H-M   'P 1'
#
loop_
_entity.id
_entity.type
_entity.pdbx_description
1 polymer ?
#
loop_
_entity_poly.entity_id
_entity_poly.type
_entity_poly.pdbx_seq_one_letter_code
_entity_poly.pdbx_strand_id
1 'polypeptide(L)' 'MAKKTEKTASESDETRLKKKVAENKNPKGDEALRSLQKRLRRTQRKRRALALRKKNSASQKTAAPAAK' A
#
# COMPACT_ATOMS: atom_id res chain seq x y z
N MET A 1 -20.96 19.11 16.97
CA MET A 1 -19.50 19.35 16.96
C MET A 1 -18.82 18.34 16.05
N ALA A 2 -18.45 18.74 14.83
CA ALA A 2 -17.78 17.85 13.89
C ALA A 2 -16.29 17.73 14.28
N LYS A 3 -15.90 16.61 14.89
CA LYS A 3 -14.49 16.29 15.13
C LYS A 3 -13.82 15.94 13.80
N LYS A 4 -13.15 16.92 13.20
CA LYS A 4 -12.12 16.67 12.16
C LYS A 4 -11.03 15.82 12.82
N THR A 5 -10.96 14.54 12.50
CA THR A 5 -9.77 13.75 12.75
C THR A 5 -8.68 14.30 11.84
N GLU A 6 -7.81 15.14 12.41
CA GLU A 6 -6.54 15.49 11.80
C GLU A 6 -5.88 14.20 11.31
N LYS A 7 -5.55 14.19 10.02
CA LYS A 7 -4.75 13.13 9.44
C LYS A 7 -3.37 13.30 10.03
N THR A 8 -3.18 12.75 11.24
CA THR A 8 -1.87 12.48 11.79
C THR A 8 -1.04 11.88 10.67
N ALA A 9 0.25 12.19 10.62
CA ALA A 9 1.22 11.49 9.78
C ALA A 9 1.22 10.01 10.20
N SER A 10 0.16 9.36 9.79
CA SER A 10 -0.34 8.10 10.30
C SER A 10 0.47 7.11 9.53
N GLU A 11 1.39 6.45 10.24
CA GLU A 11 2.16 5.31 9.75
C GLU A 11 1.43 4.62 8.60
N SER A 12 2.11 4.55 7.45
CA SER A 12 1.56 3.94 6.24
C SER A 12 0.90 2.61 6.59
N ASP A 13 -0.28 2.31 6.04
CA ASP A 13 -0.99 1.06 6.36
C ASP A 13 -0.09 -0.18 6.20
N GLU A 14 0.92 -0.11 5.33
CA GLU A 14 1.94 -1.12 5.17
C GLU A 14 2.80 -1.34 6.43
N THR A 15 3.26 -0.27 7.10
CA THR A 15 4.10 -0.38 8.31
C THR A 15 3.30 -0.90 9.49
N ARG A 16 2.05 -0.44 9.66
CA ARG A 16 1.12 -0.96 10.67
C ARG A 16 0.82 -2.44 10.48
N LEU A 17 0.61 -2.86 9.23
CA LEU A 17 0.37 -4.27 8.90
C LEU A 17 1.59 -5.15 9.12
N LYS A 18 2.79 -4.65 8.80
CA LYS A 18 4.04 -5.38 9.09
C LYS A 18 4.24 -5.56 10.59
N LYS A 19 4.03 -4.52 11.40
CA LYS A 19 4.09 -4.60 12.87
C LYS A 19 3.12 -5.66 13.42
N LYS A 20 1.85 -5.60 13.01
CA LYS A 20 0.82 -6.58 13.46
C LYS A 20 1.12 -8.02 13.06
N VAL A 21 1.73 -8.25 11.90
CA VAL A 21 2.16 -9.58 11.47
C VAL A 21 3.37 -10.06 12.28
N ALA A 22 4.33 -9.18 12.57
CA ALA A 22 5.51 -9.51 13.38
C ALA A 22 5.19 -9.75 14.86
N GLU A 23 4.19 -9.05 15.40
CA GLU A 23 3.70 -9.23 16.78
C GLU A 23 2.93 -10.55 16.97
N ASN A 24 2.41 -11.16 15.89
CA ASN A 24 1.72 -12.44 15.93
C ASN A 24 2.72 -13.59 15.99
N LYS A 25 3.09 -14.01 17.21
CA LYS A 25 4.04 -15.09 17.50
C LYS A 25 3.45 -16.51 17.38
N ASN A 26 2.17 -16.67 17.06
CA ASN A 26 1.53 -17.99 16.88
C ASN A 26 1.26 -18.30 15.39
N PRO A 27 2.17 -19.01 14.71
CA PRO A 27 2.08 -19.27 13.26
C PRO A 27 1.20 -20.48 12.88
N LYS A 28 0.70 -21.27 13.84
CA LYS A 28 -0.04 -22.49 13.54
C LYS A 28 -1.54 -22.23 13.46
N GLY A 29 -2.05 -22.10 12.24
CA GLY A 29 -3.48 -22.23 11.94
C GLY A 29 -4.34 -20.99 12.16
N ASP A 30 -3.74 -19.85 12.52
CA ASP A 30 -4.53 -18.68 12.89
C ASP A 30 -5.11 -17.95 11.66
N GLU A 31 -6.43 -18.06 11.48
CA GLU A 31 -7.17 -17.38 10.42
C GLU A 31 -6.95 -15.86 10.48
N ALA A 32 -6.78 -15.32 11.69
CA ALA A 32 -6.46 -13.92 11.92
C ALA A 32 -5.11 -13.54 11.29
N LEU A 33 -4.05 -14.33 11.49
CA LEU A 33 -2.74 -14.10 10.88
C LEU A 33 -2.82 -14.20 9.35
N ARG A 34 -3.55 -15.19 8.84
CA ARG A 34 -3.78 -15.34 7.39
C ARG A 34 -4.50 -14.13 6.80
N SER A 35 -5.49 -13.59 7.51
CA SER A 35 -6.21 -12.38 7.10
C SER A 35 -5.30 -11.14 7.07
N LEU A 36 -4.42 -10.99 8.07
CA LEU A 36 -3.45 -9.89 8.17
C LEU A 36 -2.43 -9.94 7.02
N GLN A 37 -1.88 -11.11 6.73
CA GLN A 37 -0.96 -11.29 5.59
C GLN A 37 -1.65 -10.98 4.25
N LYS A 38 -2.90 -11.43 4.06
CA LYS A 38 -3.69 -11.10 2.86
C LYS A 38 -3.85 -9.58 2.73
N ARG A 39 -4.18 -8.89 3.83
CA ARG A 39 -4.31 -7.43 3.83
C ARG A 39 -2.99 -6.74 3.49
N LEU A 40 -1.87 -7.19 4.06
CA LEU A 40 -0.53 -6.66 3.75
C LEU A 40 -0.19 -6.79 2.25
N ARG A 41 -0.41 -7.98 1.67
CA ARG A 41 -0.17 -8.22 0.23
C ARG A 41 -1.05 -7.32 -0.66
N ARG A 42 -2.31 -7.09 -0.29
CA ARG A 42 -3.21 -6.17 -1.02
C ARG A 42 -2.66 -4.74 -1.02
N THR A 43 -2.22 -4.24 0.13
CA THR A 43 -1.62 -2.90 0.25
C THR A 43 -0.35 -2.77 -0.59
N GLN A 44 0.54 -3.77 -0.54
CA GLN A 44 1.76 -3.81 -1.35
C GLN A 44 1.44 -3.81 -2.86
N ARG A 45 0.45 -4.61 -3.30
CA ARG A 45 0.01 -4.62 -4.71
C ARG A 45 -0.54 -3.27 -5.13
N LYS A 46 -1.38 -2.62 -4.31
CA LYS A 46 -1.90 -1.27 -4.60
C LYS A 46 -0.77 -0.25 -4.75
N ARG A 47 0.23 -0.30 -3.87
CA ARG A 47 1.43 0.56 -3.95
C ARG A 47 2.20 0.33 -5.25
N ARG A 48 2.44 -0.94 -5.63
CA ARG A 48 3.11 -1.30 -6.88
C ARG A 48 2.32 -0.81 -8.10
N ALA A 49 1.01 -1.02 -8.14
CA ALA A 49 0.15 -0.56 -9.23
C ALA A 49 0.19 0.96 -9.39
N LEU A 50 0.15 1.72 -8.29
CA LEU A 50 0.29 3.17 -8.34
C LEU A 50 1.69 3.61 -8.81
N ALA A 51 2.75 2.91 -8.40
CA ALA A 51 4.10 3.17 -8.86
C ALA A 51 4.26 2.89 -10.37
N LEU A 52 3.73 1.76 -10.86
CA LEU A 52 3.71 1.45 -12.29
C LEU A 52 2.90 2.47 -13.08
N ARG A 53 1.72 2.87 -12.59
CA ARG A 53 0.92 3.92 -13.23
C ARG A 53 1.68 5.23 -13.32
N LYS A 54 2.37 5.64 -12.25
CA LYS A 54 3.21 6.84 -12.25
C LYS A 54 4.34 6.74 -13.27
N LYS A 55 5.06 5.61 -13.31
CA LYS A 55 6.11 5.35 -14.30
C LYS A 55 5.58 5.43 -15.73
N ASN A 56 4.48 4.74 -16.02
CA ASN A 56 3.88 4.70 -17.35
C ASN A 56 3.28 6.05 -17.76
N SER A 57 2.71 6.81 -16.82
CA SER A 57 2.22 8.17 -17.11
C SER A 57 3.35 9.16 -17.34
N ALA A 58 4.49 8.97 -16.67
CA ALA A 58 5.67 9.79 -16.88
C ALA A 58 6.27 9.52 -18.28
N SER A 59 6.33 8.25 -18.70
CA SER A 59 6.81 7.90 -20.05
C SER A 59 5.85 8.31 -21.18
N GLN A 60 4.55 8.41 -20.91
CA GLN A 60 3.56 8.91 -21.88
C GLN A 60 3.62 10.44 -22.06
N LYS A 61 4.02 11.20 -21.02
CA LYS A 61 4.18 12.67 -21.13
C LYS A 61 5.46 13.10 -21.87
N THR A 62 6.38 12.19 -22.11
CA THR A 62 7.60 12.42 -22.91
C THR A 62 7.53 11.74 -24.28
N ALA A 63 6.35 11.27 -24.69
CA ALA A 63 6.11 10.70 -26.02
C ALA A 63 5.18 11.60 -26.86
N ALA A 64 5.32 12.93 -26.73
CA ALA A 64 4.89 13.80 -27.81
C ALA A 64 5.82 13.52 -28.99
N PRO A 65 5.31 13.07 -30.15
CA PRO A 65 6.16 12.80 -31.30
C PRO A 65 6.79 14.12 -31.74
N ALA A 66 8.13 14.14 -31.83
CA ALA A 66 8.80 15.07 -32.72
C ALA A 66 8.37 14.68 -34.15
N ALA A 67 7.21 15.19 -34.56
CA ALA A 67 6.74 15.12 -35.93
C ALA A 67 7.32 16.32 -36.68
N LYS A 68 8.31 15.99 -37.52
CA LYS A 68 8.84 16.70 -38.70
C LYS A 68 8.98 18.22 -38.65
#